data_AF-A0A5E7AK48-F1
#
_entry.id   AF-A0A5E7AK48-F1
#
_cell.length_a   1.000
_cell.length_b   1.000
_cell.length_c   1.000
_cell.angle_alpha   90.00
_cell.angle_beta   90.00
_cell.angle_gamma   90.00
#
_symmetry.space_group_name_H-M   'P 1'
#
loop_
_entity.id
_entity.type
_entity.pdbx_description
1 polymer ?
#
loop_
_entity_poly.entity_id
_entity_poly.type
_entity_poly.pdbx_seq_one_letter_code
_entity_poly.pdbx_strand_id
1 'polypeptide(L)'
;MGVFDRALKYLLNLQAGQPVRRLNWTLTINPRLDSSPETFHEWGADRGRITAENVGQQVHLRVELQVMARLPRSNAVMFSIRTYLISMDELVTQPGWGCRLHRVLRDLPGPIADYKGMSRYRATLVEWLSRFDPQA
;
A
#
# COMPACT_ATOMS: atom_id res chain seq x y z
N MET A 1 15.34 11.43 -17.57
CA MET A 1 15.37 10.12 -16.89
C MET A 1 14.17 10.00 -15.98
N GLY A 2 13.31 9.02 -16.22
CA GLY A 2 12.13 8.71 -15.41
C GLY A 2 12.49 8.06 -14.06
N VAL A 3 11.47 7.80 -13.23
CA VAL A 3 11.65 7.15 -11.92
C VAL A 3 12.28 5.76 -12.08
N PHE A 4 11.85 4.98 -13.08
CA PHE A 4 12.36 3.64 -13.33
C PHE A 4 13.81 3.62 -13.84
N ASP A 5 14.21 4.54 -14.72
CA ASP A 5 15.60 4.63 -15.21
C ASP A 5 16.60 4.84 -14.07
N ARG A 6 16.26 5.77 -13.16
CA ARG A 6 17.09 6.06 -11.98
C ARG A 6 17.11 4.88 -11.01
N ALA A 7 15.97 4.23 -10.80
CA ALA A 7 15.87 3.06 -9.94
C ALA A 7 16.72 1.89 -10.48
N LEU A 8 16.64 1.60 -11.79
CA LEU A 8 17.44 0.57 -12.43
C LEU A 8 18.94 0.88 -12.30
N LYS A 9 19.35 2.10 -12.64
CA LYS A 9 20.75 2.54 -12.47
C LYS A 9 21.23 2.33 -11.03
N TYR A 10 20.42 2.69 -10.04
CA TYR A 10 20.76 2.52 -8.64
C TYR A 10 20.92 1.04 -8.26
N LEU A 11 19.96 0.18 -8.64
CA LEU A 11 19.97 -1.25 -8.32
C LEU A 11 21.14 -1.99 -8.95
N LEU A 12 21.54 -1.62 -10.18
CA LEU A 12 22.71 -2.21 -10.84
C LEU A 12 24.01 -1.98 -10.07
N ASN A 13 24.11 -0.86 -9.34
CA ASN A 13 25.31 -0.48 -8.58
C ASN A 13 25.35 -1.02 -7.13
N LEU A 14 24.39 -1.86 -6.72
CA LEU A 14 24.38 -2.46 -5.38
C LEU A 14 25.60 -3.35 -5.11
N GLN A 15 26.25 -3.12 -3.96
CA GLN A 15 27.40 -3.88 -3.48
C GLN A 15 27.00 -4.91 -2.41
N ALA A 16 27.78 -5.98 -2.30
CA ALA A 16 27.62 -6.92 -1.19
C ALA A 16 27.91 -6.22 0.14
N GLY A 17 27.12 -6.52 1.17
CA GLY A 17 27.21 -5.85 2.47
C GLY A 17 26.58 -4.45 2.53
N GLN A 18 26.07 -3.92 1.41
CA GLN A 18 25.40 -2.62 1.34
C GLN A 18 23.95 -2.76 0.83
N PRO A 19 23.05 -3.39 1.61
CA PRO A 19 21.65 -3.53 1.22
C PRO A 19 20.93 -2.19 1.28
N VAL A 20 19.89 -2.04 0.46
CA VAL A 20 19.01 -0.88 0.48
C VAL A 20 17.57 -1.28 0.71
N ARG A 21 16.76 -0.33 1.18
CA ARG A 21 15.34 -0.56 1.46
C ARG A 21 14.46 0.57 0.93
N ARG A 22 13.21 0.22 0.61
CA ARG A 22 12.16 1.18 0.28
C ARG A 22 10.82 0.72 0.83
N LEU A 23 9.86 1.64 0.85
CA LEU A 23 8.47 1.33 1.12
C LEU A 23 7.67 1.39 -0.18
N ASN A 24 6.71 0.49 -0.28
CA ASN A 24 5.59 0.57 -1.19
C ASN A 24 4.31 0.37 -0.37
N TRP A 25 3.19 0.92 -0.82
CA TRP A 25 1.94 0.75 -0.11
C TRP A 25 0.75 0.68 -1.07
N THR A 26 -0.31 0.00 -0.65
CA THR A 26 -1.61 -0.04 -1.30
C THR A 26 -2.70 -0.24 -0.25
N LEU A 27 -3.96 -0.31 -0.67
CA LEU A 27 -5.07 -0.74 0.17
C LEU A 27 -5.52 -2.14 -0.24
N THR A 28 -6.02 -2.91 0.72
CA THR A 28 -6.59 -4.24 0.50
C THR A 28 -7.89 -4.36 1.28
N ILE A 29 -8.87 -5.05 0.70
CA ILE A 29 -10.11 -5.38 1.43
C ILE A 29 -9.90 -6.73 2.09
N ASN A 30 -10.24 -6.82 3.38
CA ASN A 30 -9.91 -7.91 4.30
C ASN A 30 -8.37 -8.07 4.48
N PRO A 31 -7.90 -8.77 5.53
CA PRO A 31 -6.47 -9.03 5.73
C PRO A 31 -5.96 -10.14 4.78
N ARG A 32 -6.23 -10.01 3.48
CA ARG A 32 -5.87 -10.99 2.44
C ARG A 32 -4.46 -10.74 1.92
N LEU A 33 -3.55 -11.70 2.16
CA LEU A 33 -2.20 -11.66 1.60
C LEU A 33 -2.19 -12.01 0.11
N ASP A 34 -2.92 -13.06 -0.25
CA ASP A 34 -3.05 -13.54 -1.62
C ASP A 34 -4.12 -12.74 -2.39
N SER A 35 -3.69 -11.59 -2.91
CA SER A 35 -4.46 -10.73 -3.81
C SER A 35 -3.94 -10.88 -5.24
N SER A 36 -3.73 -12.13 -5.66
CA SER A 36 -3.15 -12.48 -6.96
C SER A 36 -4.20 -12.47 -8.07
N PRO A 37 -3.81 -12.25 -9.33
CA PRO A 37 -4.70 -12.43 -10.48
C PRO A 37 -5.33 -13.83 -10.55
N GLU A 38 -4.59 -14.86 -10.16
CA GLU A 38 -4.98 -16.27 -10.17
C GLU A 38 -6.24 -16.53 -9.34
N THR A 39 -6.37 -15.85 -8.19
CA THR A 39 -7.51 -15.97 -7.29
C THR A 39 -8.47 -14.78 -7.39
N PHE A 40 -8.48 -14.02 -8.49
CA PHE A 40 -9.25 -12.77 -8.59
C PHE A 40 -10.75 -12.94 -8.32
N HIS A 41 -11.34 -14.06 -8.74
CA HIS A 41 -12.75 -14.37 -8.51
C HIS A 41 -13.10 -14.52 -7.02
N GLU A 42 -12.12 -14.80 -6.16
CA GLU A 42 -12.31 -14.93 -4.71
C GLU A 42 -12.33 -13.57 -3.99
N TRP A 43 -11.58 -12.58 -4.47
CA TRP A 43 -11.35 -11.32 -3.72
C TRP A 43 -11.77 -10.05 -4.47
N GLY A 44 -11.86 -10.07 -5.80
CA GLY A 44 -12.14 -8.87 -6.60
C GLY A 44 -13.51 -8.23 -6.30
N ALA A 45 -14.50 -9.06 -5.97
CA ALA A 45 -15.85 -8.63 -5.63
C ALA A 45 -15.92 -7.82 -4.31
N ASP A 46 -15.01 -8.09 -3.36
CA ASP A 46 -15.01 -7.44 -2.05
C ASP A 46 -14.80 -5.93 -2.13
N ARG A 47 -14.12 -5.45 -3.18
CA ARG A 47 -13.97 -4.01 -3.47
C ARG A 47 -15.29 -3.27 -3.66
N GLY A 48 -16.39 -3.99 -3.94
CA GLY A 48 -17.74 -3.45 -4.09
C GLY A 48 -18.61 -3.54 -2.85
N ARG A 49 -18.11 -4.10 -1.74
CA ARG A 49 -18.88 -4.39 -0.53
C ARG A 49 -18.60 -3.41 0.62
N ILE A 50 -17.78 -2.38 0.38
CA ILE A 50 -17.41 -1.41 1.40
C ILE A 50 -18.53 -0.39 1.62
N THR A 51 -18.93 -0.23 2.88
CA THR A 51 -19.94 0.71 3.35
C THR A 51 -19.36 1.61 4.46
N ALA A 52 -20.10 2.64 4.86
CA ALA A 52 -19.65 3.56 5.90
C ALA A 52 -19.51 2.88 7.28
N GLU A 53 -20.20 1.76 7.50
CA GLU A 53 -20.22 1.00 8.74
C GLU A 53 -19.08 -0.02 8.83
N ASN A 54 -18.67 -0.61 7.69
CA ASN A 54 -17.69 -1.71 7.68
C ASN A 54 -16.26 -1.29 7.29
N VAL A 55 -16.09 -0.06 6.79
CA VAL A 55 -14.81 0.42 6.24
C VAL A 55 -13.65 0.34 7.24
N GLY A 56 -13.92 0.59 8.52
CA GLY A 56 -12.96 0.48 9.62
C GLY A 56 -12.32 -0.91 9.73
N GLN A 57 -13.16 -1.94 9.64
CA GLN A 57 -12.79 -3.34 9.84
C GLN A 57 -12.27 -3.99 8.55
N GLN A 58 -12.85 -3.62 7.41
CA GLN A 58 -12.59 -4.33 6.15
C GLN A 58 -11.46 -3.71 5.34
N VAL A 59 -11.28 -2.38 5.36
CA VAL A 59 -10.18 -1.76 4.61
C VAL A 59 -8.89 -1.89 5.42
N HIS A 60 -7.84 -2.38 4.77
CA HIS A 60 -6.53 -2.52 5.36
C HIS A 60 -5.50 -1.68 4.60
N LEU A 61 -4.63 -0.98 5.32
CA LEU A 61 -3.41 -0.43 4.75
C LEU A 61 -2.41 -1.59 4.60
N ARG A 62 -1.97 -1.81 3.36
CA ARG A 62 -0.96 -2.81 3.00
C ARG A 62 0.36 -2.11 2.72
N VAL A 63 1.40 -2.38 3.51
CA VAL A 63 2.74 -1.81 3.33
C VAL A 63 3.73 -2.92 3.05
N GLU A 64 4.60 -2.69 2.07
CA GLU A 64 5.72 -3.56 1.75
C GLU A 64 7.01 -2.90 2.21
N LEU A 65 7.71 -3.54 3.13
CA LEU A 65 9.12 -3.27 3.38
C LEU A 65 9.92 -4.07 2.37
N GLN A 66 10.47 -3.37 1.39
CA GLN A 66 11.22 -3.99 0.31
C GLN A 66 12.72 -3.86 0.58
N VAL A 67 13.44 -4.97 0.54
CA VAL A 67 14.90 -5.03 0.74
C VAL A 67 15.57 -5.57 -0.51
N MET A 68 16.60 -4.85 -0.97
CA MET A 68 17.40 -5.21 -2.14
C MET A 68 18.84 -5.43 -1.69
N ALA A 69 19.36 -6.63 -1.88
CA ALA A 69 20.70 -7.00 -1.43
C ALA A 69 21.45 -7.80 -2.51
N ARG A 70 22.74 -7.49 -2.70
CA ARG A 70 23.62 -8.25 -3.59
C ARG A 70 24.03 -9.57 -2.94
N LEU A 71 23.78 -10.68 -3.61
CA LEU A 71 24.25 -12.00 -3.19
C LEU A 71 25.74 -12.16 -3.55
N PRO A 72 26.62 -12.46 -2.57
CA PRO A 72 28.07 -12.34 -2.76
C PRO A 72 28.66 -13.38 -3.71
N ARG A 73 28.06 -14.58 -3.81
CA ARG A 73 28.56 -15.66 -4.67
C ARG A 73 28.04 -15.57 -6.11
N SER A 74 26.74 -15.39 -6.29
CA SER A 74 26.09 -15.41 -7.61
C SER A 74 26.01 -14.06 -8.29
N ASN A 75 26.35 -12.97 -7.59
CA ASN A 75 26.10 -11.59 -8.01
C ASN A 75 24.63 -11.25 -8.28
N ALA A 76 23.67 -12.15 -8.06
CA ALA A 76 22.25 -11.84 -8.21
C ALA A 76 21.79 -10.80 -7.16
N VAL A 77 20.69 -10.10 -7.45
CA VAL A 77 20.04 -9.19 -6.49
C VAL A 77 18.86 -9.91 -5.86
N MET A 78 18.92 -10.15 -4.55
CA MET A 78 17.76 -10.58 -3.79
C MET A 78 16.81 -9.40 -3.60
N PHE A 79 15.55 -9.59 -3.98
CA PHE A 79 14.48 -8.63 -3.73
C PHE A 79 13.44 -9.23 -2.79
N SER A 80 13.51 -8.86 -1.52
CA SER A 80 12.54 -9.31 -0.51
C SER A 80 11.38 -8.32 -0.43
N ILE A 81 10.15 -8.84 -0.38
CA ILE A 81 8.92 -8.06 -0.22
C ILE A 81 8.26 -8.52 1.07
N ARG A 82 8.49 -7.81 2.18
CA ARG A 82 7.85 -8.11 3.47
C ARG A 82 6.57 -7.30 3.60
N THR A 83 5.43 -7.97 3.48
CA THR A 83 4.10 -7.36 3.57
C THR A 83 3.60 -7.27 5.01
N TYR A 84 3.09 -6.10 5.38
CA TYR A 84 2.36 -5.80 6.61
C TYR A 84 0.95 -5.35 6.26
N LEU A 85 0.00 -5.69 7.12
CA LEU A 85 -1.41 -5.30 7.03
C LEU A 85 -1.84 -4.71 8.37
N ILE A 86 -2.64 -3.65 8.32
CA ILE A 86 -3.29 -3.04 9.49
C ILE A 86 -4.69 -2.58 9.07
N SER A 87 -5.72 -2.91 9.86
CA SER A 87 -7.09 -2.43 9.59
C SER A 87 -7.18 -0.91 9.78
N MET A 88 -8.20 -0.26 9.20
CA MET A 88 -8.41 1.17 9.44
C MET A 88 -8.72 1.45 10.92
N ASP A 89 -9.47 0.58 11.59
CA ASP A 89 -9.78 0.69 13.03
C ASP A 89 -8.50 0.68 13.89
N GLU A 90 -7.57 -0.24 13.60
CA GLU A 90 -6.26 -0.25 14.27
C GLU A 90 -5.43 0.98 13.92
N LEU A 91 -5.43 1.41 12.66
CA LEU A 91 -4.61 2.52 12.18
C LEU A 91 -4.99 3.85 12.83
N VAL A 92 -6.29 4.13 12.98
CA VAL A 92 -6.78 5.39 13.56
C VAL A 92 -6.58 5.48 15.08
N THR A 93 -6.22 4.37 15.75
CA THR A 93 -5.81 4.42 17.17
C THR A 93 -4.57 5.30 17.39
N GLN A 94 -3.79 5.56 16.34
CA GLN A 94 -2.78 6.60 16.30
C GLN A 94 -3.36 7.84 15.57
N PRO A 95 -3.78 8.90 16.30
CA PRO A 95 -4.49 10.04 15.71
C PRO A 95 -3.76 10.71 14.54
N GLY A 96 -2.43 10.78 14.61
CA GLY A 96 -1.64 11.37 13.53
C GLY A 96 -1.67 10.58 12.22
N TRP A 97 -1.93 9.27 12.27
CA TRP A 97 -2.01 8.42 11.09
C TRP A 97 -3.36 8.55 10.39
N GLY A 98 -4.46 8.57 11.15
CA GLY A 98 -5.81 8.79 10.60
C GLY A 98 -5.91 10.11 9.84
N CYS A 99 -5.52 11.22 10.48
CA CYS A 99 -5.49 12.55 9.87
C CYS A 99 -4.61 12.59 8.60
N ARG A 100 -3.41 12.00 8.64
CA ARG A 100 -2.52 11.99 7.47
C ARG A 100 -3.08 11.15 6.34
N LEU A 101 -3.66 9.99 6.63
CA LEU A 101 -4.22 9.10 5.62
C LEU A 101 -5.45 9.72 4.94
N HIS A 102 -6.29 10.42 5.70
CA HIS A 102 -7.40 11.23 5.16
C HIS A 102 -6.91 12.14 4.03
N ARG A 103 -5.93 13.00 4.33
CA ARG A 103 -5.38 13.98 3.38
C ARG A 103 -4.74 13.32 2.17
N VAL A 104 -3.95 12.26 2.39
CA VAL A 104 -3.31 11.49 1.30
C VAL A 104 -4.36 10.92 0.35
N LEU A 105 -5.42 10.30 0.86
CA LEU A 105 -6.44 9.66 0.02
C LEU A 105 -7.40 10.66 -0.62
N ARG A 106 -7.66 11.80 0.03
CA ARG A 106 -8.40 12.93 -0.56
C ARG A 106 -7.65 13.48 -1.78
N ASP A 107 -6.35 13.75 -1.63
CA ASP A 107 -5.56 14.46 -2.64
C ASP A 107 -4.85 13.52 -3.64
N LEU A 108 -5.02 12.20 -3.50
CA LEU A 108 -4.37 11.21 -4.37
C LEU A 108 -4.77 11.41 -5.85
N PRO A 109 -3.82 11.52 -6.78
CA PRO A 109 -4.13 11.64 -8.20
C PRO A 109 -5.00 10.47 -8.70
N GLY A 110 -6.04 10.78 -9.47
CA GLY A 110 -6.99 9.78 -10.02
C GLY A 110 -6.32 8.55 -10.64
N PRO A 111 -5.36 8.73 -11.58
CA PRO A 111 -4.66 7.61 -12.19
C PRO A 111 -3.91 6.69 -11.21
N ILE A 112 -3.42 7.24 -10.08
CA ILE A 112 -2.75 6.45 -9.04
C ILE A 112 -3.77 5.66 -8.21
N ALA A 113 -4.93 6.26 -7.93
CA ALA A 113 -6.02 5.58 -7.24
C ALA A 113 -6.59 4.42 -8.08
N ASP A 114 -6.75 4.62 -9.39
CA ASP A 114 -7.20 3.61 -10.34
C ASP A 114 -6.20 2.45 -10.42
N TYR A 115 -4.91 2.77 -10.60
CA TYR A 115 -3.84 1.78 -10.62
C TYR A 115 -3.78 0.93 -9.34
N LYS A 116 -4.00 1.55 -8.16
CA LYS A 116 -4.03 0.84 -6.87
C LYS A 116 -5.36 0.13 -6.59
N GLY A 117 -6.35 0.24 -7.47
CA GLY A 117 -7.62 -0.49 -7.38
C GLY A 117 -8.52 -0.03 -6.24
N MET A 118 -8.43 1.23 -5.82
CA MET A 118 -9.22 1.79 -4.71
C MET A 118 -10.43 2.63 -5.15
N SER A 119 -10.61 2.87 -6.45
CA SER A 119 -11.60 3.82 -6.98
C SER A 119 -13.04 3.51 -6.57
N ARG A 120 -13.39 2.23 -6.39
CA ARG A 120 -14.76 1.80 -6.02
C ARG A 120 -15.18 2.18 -4.59
N TYR A 121 -14.23 2.30 -3.67
CA TYR A 121 -14.50 2.54 -2.25
C TYR A 121 -13.78 3.78 -1.70
N ARG A 122 -13.02 4.49 -2.55
CA ARG A 122 -12.23 5.67 -2.16
C ARG A 122 -13.10 6.75 -1.51
N ALA A 123 -14.25 7.08 -2.11
CA ALA A 123 -15.12 8.13 -1.58
C ALA A 123 -15.61 7.79 -0.17
N THR A 124 -16.13 6.58 0.04
CA THR A 124 -16.58 6.07 1.34
C THR A 124 -15.45 6.10 2.37
N LEU A 125 -14.24 5.71 1.98
CA LEU A 125 -13.07 5.71 2.86
C LEU A 125 -12.60 7.12 3.24
N VAL A 126 -12.58 8.06 2.29
CA VAL A 126 -12.23 9.46 2.56
C VAL A 126 -13.24 10.08 3.52
N GLU A 127 -14.54 9.86 3.28
CA GLU A 127 -15.62 10.34 4.15
C GLU A 127 -15.53 9.76 5.56
N TRP A 128 -15.19 8.48 5.71
CA TRP A 128 -15.00 7.90 7.03
C TRP A 128 -13.76 8.45 7.75
N LEU A 129 -12.66 8.67 7.01
CA LEU A 129 -11.42 9.20 7.55
C LEU A 129 -11.49 10.69 7.93
N SER A 130 -12.42 11.46 7.37
CA SER A 130 -12.60 12.90 7.67
C SER A 130 -12.87 13.15 9.15
N ARG A 131 -13.52 12.19 9.84
CA ARG A 131 -13.81 12.20 11.28
C ARG A 131 -12.54 12.30 12.15
N PHE A 132 -11.38 11.94 11.59
CA PHE A 132 -10.09 11.94 12.26
C PHE A 132 -9.19 13.10 11.80
N ASP A 133 -9.66 13.98 10.92
CA ASP A 133 -8.95 15.19 10.50
C ASP A 133 -9.68 16.44 11.01
N PRO A 134 -9.14 17.15 12.02
CA PRO A 134 -9.77 18.36 12.57
C PRO A 134 -9.95 19.52 11.58
N GLN A 135 -9.31 19.44 10.40
CA GLN A 135 -9.33 20.46 9.36
C GLN A 135 -10.04 19.97 8.08
N ALA A 136 -10.78 18.86 8.15
CA ALA A 136 -11.52 18.29 7.03
C ALA A 136 -12.62 19.22 6.53
#